data_AF-A0A838TSZ0-F1
#
_entry.id   AF-A0A838TSZ0-F1
#
_cell.length_a   1.000
_cell.length_b   1.000
_cell.length_c   1.000
_cell.angle_alpha   90.00
_cell.angle_beta   90.00
_cell.angle_gamma   90.00
#
_symmetry.space_group_name_H-M   'P 1'
#
loop_
_entity.id
_entity.type
_entity.pdbx_description
1 polymer ?
#
loop_
_entity_poly.entity_id
_entity_poly.type
_entity_poly.pdbx_seq_one_letter_code
_entity_poly.pdbx_strand_id
1 'polypeptide(L)' 'LEQSVASQHLAILRKAGIVSTKRESKFIYYTINKKRIAAIEEFVSKLVG' A
#
# COMPACT_ATOMS: atom_id res chain seq x y z
N LEU A 1 2.03 -18.18 -4.54
CA LEU A 1 2.87 -16.97 -4.53
C LEU A 1 3.94 -17.15 -3.48
N GLU A 2 5.20 -17.17 -3.89
CA GLU A 2 6.36 -17.11 -3.00
C GLU A 2 6.20 -15.97 -1.98
N GLN A 3 6.31 -16.30 -0.69
CA GLN A 3 6.21 -15.33 0.41
C GLN A 3 7.30 -14.23 0.30
N SER A 4 8.41 -14.54 -0.38
CA SER A 4 9.49 -13.61 -0.72
C SER A 4 8.98 -12.46 -1.62
N VAL A 5 8.26 -12.80 -2.70
CA VAL A 5 7.71 -11.84 -3.67
C VAL A 5 6.61 -10.99 -3.04
N ALA A 6 5.73 -11.62 -2.25
CA ALA A 6 4.67 -10.89 -1.54
C ALA A 6 5.26 -9.85 -0.55
N SER A 7 6.33 -10.19 0.17
CA SER A 7 7.01 -9.25 1.08
C SER A 7 7.66 -8.08 0.33
N GLN A 8 8.23 -8.33 -0.84
CA GLN A 8 8.80 -7.27 -1.68
C GLN A 8 7.73 -6.29 -2.14
N HIS A 9 6.59 -6.79 -2.65
CA HIS A 9 5.48 -5.93 -3.04
C HIS A 9 4.96 -5.10 -1.86
N LEU A 10 4.80 -5.71 -0.67
CA LEU A 10 4.39 -5.00 0.53
C LEU A 10 5.40 -3.93 0.99
N ALA A 11 6.70 -4.18 0.80
CA ALA A 11 7.74 -3.19 1.09
C ALA A 11 7.66 -1.97 0.16
N ILE A 12 7.43 -2.18 -1.14
CA ILE A 12 7.25 -1.11 -2.13
C ILE A 12 5.99 -0.29 -1.80
N LEU A 13 4.86 -0.96 -1.55
CA LEU A 13 3.60 -0.31 -1.21
C LEU A 13 3.68 0.49 0.09
N ARG A 14 4.44 0.00 1.09
CA ARG A 14 4.69 0.72 2.34
C ARG A 14 5.53 1.96 2.10
N LYS A 15 6.59 1.84 1.28
CA LYS A 15 7.47 2.98 0.91
C LYS A 15 6.71 4.07 0.15
N ALA A 16 5.72 3.69 -0.67
CA ALA A 16 4.85 4.62 -1.39
C ALA A 16 3.74 5.26 -0.51
N GLY A 17 3.62 4.85 0.76
CA GLY A 17 2.58 5.33 1.68
C GLY A 17 1.17 4.82 1.36
N ILE A 18 1.05 3.80 0.50
CA ILE A 18 -0.22 3.22 0.06
C ILE A 18 -0.77 2.25 1.11
N VAL A 19 0.12 1.52 1.80
CA VAL A 19 -0.24 0.62 2.90
C VAL A 19 0.47 1.02 4.18
N SER A 20 -0.21 0.84 5.30
CA SER A 20 0.31 0.98 6.66
C SER A 20 0.43 -0.39 7.31
N THR A 21 1.38 -0.52 8.23
CA THR A 21 1.62 -1.76 8.96
C THR A 21 1.31 -1.58 10.44
N LYS A 22 0.51 -2.48 11.01
CA LYS A 22 0.30 -2.59 12.45
C LYS A 22 0.88 -3.93 12.92
N ARG A 23 1.81 -3.89 13.88
CA ARG A 23 2.37 -5.11 14.48
C ARG A 23 1.53 -5.48 15.70
N GLU A 24 0.95 -6.67 15.69
CA GLU A 24 0.26 -7.25 16.84
C GLU A 24 0.92 -8.58 17.18
N SER A 25 1.80 -8.53 18.18
CA SER A 25 2.60 -9.67 18.64
C SER A 25 3.41 -10.31 17.49
N LYS A 26 3.12 -11.56 17.15
CA LYS A 26 3.78 -12.35 16.10
C LYS A 26 3.38 -11.93 14.69
N PHE A 27 2.26 -11.23 14.51
CA PHE A 27 1.70 -10.93 13.19
C PHE A 27 1.87 -9.46 12.81
N ILE A 28 2.13 -9.22 11.53
CA ILE A 28 2.15 -7.88 10.93
C ILE A 28 0.93 -7.77 10.03
N TYR A 29 0.00 -6.90 10.41
CA TYR A 29 -1.20 -6.60 9.65
C TYR A 29 -0.94 -5.43 8.74
N TYR A 30 -1.45 -5.53 7.51
CA TYR A 30 -1.35 -4.47 6.52
C TYR A 30 -2.73 -3.86 6.31
N THR A 31 -2.81 -2.53 6.27
CA THR A 31 -4.05 -1.80 6.05
C THR A 31 -3.84 -0.80 4.93
N ILE A 32 -4.82 -0.69 4.04
CA ILE A 32 -4.77 0.21 2.89
C ILE A 32 -5.12 1.64 3.33
N ASN A 33 -4.32 2.61 2.91
CA ASN A 33 -4.62 4.02 3.10
C ASN A 33 -5.59 4.51 2.03
N LYS A 34 -6.89 4.44 2.32
CA LYS A 34 -7.97 4.88 1.41
C LYS A 34 -7.82 6.34 0.96
N LYS A 35 -7.33 7.22 1.83
CA LYS A 35 -7.09 8.64 1.49
C LYS A 35 -5.99 8.79 0.43
N ARG A 36 -4.93 7.99 0.54
CA ARG A 36 -3.83 8.00 -0.44
C ARG A 36 -4.28 7.47 -1.79
N ILE A 37 -5.10 6.43 -1.80
CA ILE A 37 -5.68 5.90 -3.05
C ILE A 37 -6.58 6.92 -3.72
N ALA A 38 -7.49 7.57 -2.98
CA ALA A 38 -8.37 8.60 -3.52
C ALA A 38 -7.58 9.77 -4.15
N ALA A 39 -6.48 10.20 -3.51
CA ALA A 39 -5.62 11.24 -4.07
C ALA A 39 -4.90 10.80 -5.35
N ILE A 40 -4.50 9.52 -5.45
CA ILE A 40 -3.89 8.97 -6.67
C ILE A 40 -4.94 8.88 -7.79
N GLU A 41 -6.14 8.42 -7.47
CA GLU A 41 -7.27 8.35 -8.41
C GLU A 41 -7.62 9.74 -8.97
N GLU A 42 -7.71 10.74 -8.09
CA GLU A 42 -7.92 12.14 -8.49
C GLU A 42 -6.77 12.65 -9.37
N PHE A 43 -5.51 12.35 -9.02
CA PHE A 43 -4.34 12.76 -9.79
C PHE A 43 -4.31 12.12 -11.19
N VAL A 44 -4.60 10.82 -11.27
CA VAL A 44 -4.67 10.09 -12.55
C VAL A 44 -5.82 10.62 -13.40
N SER A 45 -6.99 10.87 -12.79
CA SER A 45 -8.13 11.46 -13.49
C SER A 45 -7.81 12.85 -14.06
N LYS A 46 -7.02 13.66 -13.35
CA LYS A 46 -6.57 14.98 -13.83
C LYS A 46 -5.47 14.93 -14.89
N LEU A 47 -4.76 13.81 -15.03
CA LEU A 47 -3.71 13.62 -16.02
C LEU A 47 -4.25 13.09 -17.36
N VAL A 48 -5.34 12.33 -17.31
CA VAL A 48 -5.93 11.65 -18.49
C VAL A 48 -7.16 12.39 -19.02
N GLY A 49 -7.77 13.28 -18.22
CA GLY A 49 -8.80 14.24 -18.65
C GLY A 49 -8.22 15.55 -19.11
#